data_AF-A0A9J7HH66-F1
#
_entry.id   AF-A0A9J7HH66-F1
#
_cell.length_a   1.000
_cell.length_b   1.000
_cell.length_c   1.000
_cell.angle_alpha   90.00
_cell.angle_beta   90.00
_cell.angle_gamma   90.00
#
_symmetry.space_group_name_H-M   'P 1'
#
loop_
_entity.id
_entity.type
_entity.pdbx_description
1 polymer ?
#
loop_
_entity_poly.entity_id
_entity_poly.type
_entity_poly.pdbx_seq_one_letter_code
_entity_poly.pdbx_strand_id
1 'polypeptide(L)'
;MEETMRDLGLKVHVIESDTATLEGGDVIFTGKEIFCGDSVSTNEEGFTILKETFPDYPCHSVFVEYPEFHLKGFLAVAAPGVMAVCDNTWGRPGWEVSISCVTV
;
A
#
# COMPACT_ATOMS: atom_id res chain seq x y z
N MET A 1 -8.27 -9.44 15.41
CA MET A 1 -6.95 -8.92 14.98
C MET A 1 -6.51 -7.75 15.85
N GLU A 2 -7.36 -6.75 16.11
CA GLU A 2 -7.01 -5.61 16.99
C GLU A 2 -6.49 -6.04 18.37
N GLU A 3 -7.26 -6.82 19.13
CA GLU A 3 -6.87 -7.29 20.47
C GLU A 3 -5.49 -7.97 20.45
N THR A 4 -5.28 -8.89 19.52
CA THR A 4 -3.99 -9.57 19.31
C THR A 4 -2.84 -8.59 19.06
N MET A 5 -3.05 -7.54 18.27
CA MET A 5 -2.02 -6.52 17.99
C MET A 5 -1.70 -5.68 19.24
N ARG A 6 -2.73 -5.35 20.03
CA ARG A 6 -2.55 -4.63 21.31
C ARG A 6 -1.81 -5.50 22.33
N ASP A 7 -2.13 -6.78 22.41
CA ASP A 7 -1.46 -7.74 23.30
C ASP A 7 0.03 -7.93 22.95
N LEU A 8 0.38 -7.80 21.66
CA LEU A 8 1.77 -7.75 21.20
C LEU A 8 2.48 -6.42 21.51
N GLY A 9 1.80 -5.47 22.14
CA GLY A 9 2.35 -4.16 22.50
C GLY A 9 2.43 -3.17 21.33
N LEU A 10 1.75 -3.44 20.21
CA LEU A 10 1.72 -2.53 19.07
C LEU A 10 0.75 -1.37 19.33
N LYS A 11 1.12 -0.17 18.86
CA LYS A 11 0.18 0.95 18.77
C LYS A 11 -0.80 0.65 17.64
N VAL A 12 -2.08 0.51 17.98
CA VAL A 12 -3.15 0.26 16.99
C VAL A 12 -3.92 1.54 16.73
N HIS A 13 -3.97 1.94 15.46
CA HIS A 13 -4.91 2.93 14.93
C HIS A 13 -6.05 2.18 14.24
N VAL A 14 -7.28 2.47 14.65
CA VAL A 14 -8.51 1.92 14.04
C VAL A 14 -9.06 2.97 13.09
N ILE A 15 -9.42 2.57 11.87
CA ILE A 15 -10.15 3.42 10.93
C ILE A 15 -11.60 3.48 11.40
N GLU A 16 -12.05 4.64 11.88
CA GLU A 16 -13.42 4.85 12.37
C GLU A 16 -14.39 5.36 11.30
N SER A 17 -13.88 5.75 10.13
CA SER A 17 -14.72 6.20 9.03
C SER A 17 -15.53 5.04 8.43
N ASP A 18 -16.84 5.25 8.27
CA ASP A 18 -17.75 4.29 7.64
C ASP A 18 -17.56 4.17 6.12
N THR A 19 -16.84 5.12 5.49
CA THR A 19 -16.63 5.17 4.04
C THR A 19 -15.19 4.87 3.63
N ALA A 20 -14.23 4.96 4.54
CA ALA A 20 -12.84 4.63 4.26
C ALA A 20 -12.65 3.11 4.16
N THR A 21 -12.01 2.66 3.07
CA THR A 21 -11.59 1.27 2.92
C THR A 21 -10.09 1.22 2.69
N LEU A 22 -9.41 0.29 3.38
CA LEU A 22 -7.99 0.05 3.21
C LEU A 22 -7.68 -1.41 3.54
N GLU A 23 -7.10 -2.12 2.59
CA GLU A 23 -6.69 -3.50 2.75
C GLU A 23 -5.18 -3.63 2.85
N GLY A 24 -4.72 -4.50 3.75
CA GLY A 24 -3.29 -4.72 3.95
C GLY A 24 -2.59 -5.22 2.67
N GLY A 25 -3.32 -5.86 1.77
CA GLY A 25 -2.85 -6.31 0.45
C GLY A 25 -2.38 -5.17 -0.47
N ASP A 26 -2.94 -3.97 -0.32
CA ASP A 26 -2.59 -2.80 -1.15
C ASP A 26 -1.35 -2.07 -0.64
N VAL A 27 -0.88 -2.37 0.57
CA VAL A 27 0.20 -1.60 1.22
C VAL A 27 1.55 -2.30 1.07
N ILE A 28 2.51 -1.59 0.48
CA ILE A 28 3.92 -2.00 0.38
C ILE A 28 4.79 -0.95 1.08
N PHE A 29 5.55 -1.38 2.09
CA PHE A 29 6.58 -0.56 2.73
C PHE A 29 7.96 -0.98 2.26
N THR A 30 8.74 -0.05 1.71
CA THR A 30 10.08 -0.33 1.17
C THR A 30 11.21 -0.24 2.19
N GLY A 31 10.90 0.21 3.42
CA GLY A 31 11.89 0.68 4.40
C GLY A 31 12.17 2.17 4.34
N LYS A 32 11.68 2.89 3.30
CA LYS A 32 11.88 4.34 3.11
C LYS A 32 10.58 5.09 2.84
N GLU A 33 9.63 4.45 2.20
CA GLU A 33 8.36 5.02 1.75
C GLU A 33 7.29 3.93 1.66
N ILE A 34 6.04 4.36 1.58
CA ILE A 34 4.85 3.50 1.51
C ILE A 34 4.17 3.70 0.17
N PHE A 35 3.98 2.62 -0.58
CA PHE A 35 3.05 2.58 -1.71
C PHE A 35 1.74 1.95 -1.25
N CYS A 36 0.62 2.54 -1.66
CA CYS A 36 -0.71 2.05 -1.39
C CYS A 36 -1.48 1.93 -2.72
N GLY A 37 -2.05 0.77 -2.98
CA GLY A 37 -2.97 0.59 -4.09
C GLY A 37 -4.23 1.44 -3.93
N ASP A 38 -4.63 2.15 -4.99
CA ASP A 38 -5.99 2.64 -5.20
C ASP A 38 -6.71 1.59 -6.04
N SER A 39 -7.54 0.81 -5.36
CA SER A 39 -8.08 -0.47 -5.85
C SER A 39 -9.57 -0.57 -5.55
N VAL A 40 -10.19 -1.68 -5.96
CA VAL A 40 -11.57 -1.99 -5.55
C VAL A 40 -11.72 -2.23 -4.04
N SER A 41 -10.61 -2.42 -3.32
CA SER A 41 -10.57 -2.73 -1.89
C SER A 41 -10.02 -1.58 -1.03
N THR A 42 -9.30 -0.63 -1.62
CA THR A 42 -8.69 0.51 -0.91
C THR A 42 -8.99 1.80 -1.66
N ASN A 43 -9.53 2.81 -0.97
CA ASN A 43 -9.95 4.08 -1.57
C ASN A 43 -9.12 5.29 -1.09
N GLU A 44 -9.36 6.47 -1.69
CA GLU A 44 -8.64 7.71 -1.39
C GLU A 44 -8.73 8.12 0.10
N GLU A 45 -9.87 7.89 0.74
CA GLU A 45 -10.05 8.19 2.16
C GLU A 45 -9.20 7.27 3.05
N GLY A 46 -9.19 5.96 2.75
CA GLY A 46 -8.30 5.01 3.41
C GLY A 46 -6.82 5.35 3.23
N PHE A 47 -6.43 5.74 2.01
CA PHE A 47 -5.07 6.22 1.72
C PHE A 47 -4.71 7.48 2.52
N THR A 48 -5.64 8.42 2.66
CA THR A 48 -5.43 9.64 3.45
C THR A 48 -5.17 9.30 4.92
N ILE A 49 -5.98 8.41 5.50
CA ILE A 49 -5.80 7.96 6.89
C ILE A 49 -4.48 7.20 7.07
N LEU A 50 -4.06 6.37 6.11
CA LEU A 50 -2.76 5.71 6.13
C LEU A 50 -1.61 6.72 6.21
N LYS A 51 -1.67 7.76 5.36
CA LYS A 51 -0.66 8.82 5.31
C LYS A 51 -0.59 9.61 6.62
N GLU A 52 -1.74 9.91 7.22
CA GLU A 52 -1.81 10.59 8.53
C GLU A 52 -1.30 9.70 9.67
N THR A 53 -1.47 8.38 9.56
CA THR A 53 -1.03 7.40 10.56
C THR A 53 0.50 7.22 10.54
N PHE A 54 1.13 7.34 9.36
CA PHE A 54 2.57 7.17 9.17
C PHE A 54 3.24 8.44 8.61
N PRO A 55 3.21 9.57 9.33
CA PRO A 55 3.64 10.87 8.82
C PRO A 55 5.15 10.96 8.55
N ASP A 56 5.94 10.06 9.13
CA ASP A 56 7.39 10.01 8.96
C ASP A 56 7.83 9.40 7.62
N TYR A 57 6.91 8.77 6.89
CA TYR A 57 7.19 8.12 5.62
C TYR A 57 6.41 8.78 4.49
N PRO A 58 7.05 9.11 3.35
CA PRO A 58 6.34 9.45 2.13
C PRO A 58 5.35 8.34 1.76
N CYS A 59 4.14 8.72 1.39
CA CYS A 59 3.07 7.81 0.99
C CYS A 59 2.64 8.14 -0.44
N HIS A 60 2.55 7.12 -1.29
CA HIS A 60 2.24 7.24 -2.71
C HIS A 60 1.06 6.33 -3.07
N SER A 61 0.09 6.87 -3.80
CA SER A 61 -1.02 6.08 -4.34
C SER A 61 -0.64 5.49 -5.71
N VAL A 62 -0.96 4.23 -5.93
CA VAL A 62 -0.69 3.49 -7.18
C VAL A 62 -2.02 2.91 -7.66
N PHE A 63 -2.46 3.29 -8.86
CA PHE A 63 -3.69 2.75 -9.42
C PHE A 63 -3.58 1.23 -9.64
N VAL A 64 -4.57 0.49 -9.15
CA VAL A 64 -4.69 -0.97 -9.29
C VAL A 64 -5.99 -1.27 -10.05
N GLU A 65 -5.83 -1.66 -11.32
CA GLU A 65 -6.97 -1.94 -12.19
C GLU A 65 -7.54 -3.35 -11.95
N TYR A 66 -8.88 -3.44 -11.89
CA TYR A 66 -9.59 -4.72 -11.85
C TYR A 66 -9.27 -5.55 -13.11
N PRO A 67 -9.02 -6.88 -13.01
CA PRO A 67 -9.43 -7.80 -11.96
C PRO A 67 -8.45 -8.00 -10.81
N GLU A 68 -7.36 -7.23 -10.75
CA GLU A 68 -6.49 -7.28 -9.57
C GLU A 68 -7.18 -6.59 -8.39
N PHE A 69 -7.11 -7.22 -7.22
CA PHE A 69 -7.72 -6.69 -6.00
C PHE A 69 -6.73 -5.90 -5.16
N HIS A 70 -5.44 -6.25 -5.25
CA HIS A 70 -4.42 -5.70 -4.38
C HIS A 70 -3.11 -5.42 -5.13
N LEU A 71 -2.44 -4.34 -4.77
CA LEU A 71 -1.09 -4.03 -5.28
C LEU A 71 -0.10 -5.20 -5.11
N LYS A 72 -0.20 -5.95 -3.99
CA LYS A 72 0.65 -7.12 -3.75
C LYS A 72 0.34 -8.35 -4.61
N GLY A 73 -0.70 -8.32 -5.44
CA GLY A 73 -0.96 -9.35 -6.45
C GLY A 73 0.11 -9.38 -7.56
N PHE A 74 0.76 -8.25 -7.85
CA PHE A 74 1.78 -8.15 -8.90
C PHE A 74 3.07 -7.42 -8.52
N LEU A 75 3.17 -6.87 -7.30
CA LEU A 75 4.33 -6.11 -6.85
C LEU A 75 4.69 -6.45 -5.38
N ALA A 76 5.97 -6.67 -5.07
CA ALA A 76 6.41 -6.88 -3.69
C ALA A 76 7.87 -6.49 -3.47
N VAL A 77 8.25 -6.15 -2.24
CA VAL A 77 9.67 -5.99 -1.86
C VAL A 77 10.30 -7.38 -1.72
N ALA A 78 11.29 -7.69 -2.55
CA ALA A 78 12.02 -8.96 -2.50
C ALA A 78 13.27 -8.87 -1.60
N ALA A 79 13.91 -7.71 -1.55
CA ALA A 79 15.06 -7.40 -0.71
C ALA A 79 15.19 -5.86 -0.56
N PRO A 80 16.05 -5.36 0.34
CA PRO A 80 16.33 -3.92 0.43
C PRO A 80 16.74 -3.35 -0.93
N GLY A 81 15.95 -2.42 -1.47
CA GLY A 81 16.18 -1.83 -2.79
C GLY A 81 15.86 -2.72 -3.99
N VAL A 82 15.19 -3.87 -3.79
CA VAL A 82 14.81 -4.81 -4.85
C VAL A 82 13.32 -5.09 -4.78
N MET A 83 12.61 -4.80 -5.88
CA MET A 83 11.20 -5.09 -6.06
C MET A 83 11.03 -6.30 -6.99
N ALA A 84 10.22 -7.27 -6.56
CA ALA A 84 9.68 -8.30 -7.44
C ALA A 84 8.45 -7.75 -8.15
N VAL A 85 8.41 -7.92 -9.47
CA VAL A 85 7.34 -7.44 -10.35
C VAL A 85 6.89 -8.60 -11.23
N CYS A 86 5.58 -8.83 -11.33
CA CYS A 86 5.04 -9.78 -12.30
C CYS A 86 5.24 -9.25 -13.72
N ASP A 87 5.78 -10.08 -14.61
CA ASP A 87 5.86 -9.77 -16.03
C ASP A 87 4.52 -10.05 -16.72
N ASN A 88 3.57 -9.14 -16.51
CA ASN A 88 2.23 -9.18 -17.10
C ASN A 88 1.70 -7.77 -17.38
N THR A 89 0.44 -7.67 -17.82
CA THR A 89 -0.23 -6.42 -18.16
C THR A 89 -0.45 -5.47 -16.98
N TRP A 90 -0.30 -5.95 -15.74
CA TRP A 90 -0.54 -5.16 -14.52
C TRP A 90 0.77 -4.75 -13.84
N GLY A 91 1.73 -5.67 -13.76
CA GLY A 91 2.98 -5.47 -13.05
C GLY A 91 3.89 -4.44 -13.71
N ARG A 92 4.01 -4.43 -15.05
CA ARG A 92 4.86 -3.44 -15.75
C ARG A 92 4.33 -2.01 -15.59
N PRO A 93 3.04 -1.70 -15.87
CA PRO A 93 2.51 -0.35 -15.65
C PRO A 93 2.53 0.06 -14.16
N GLY A 94 2.15 -0.85 -13.25
CA GLY A 94 2.20 -0.57 -11.82
C GLY A 94 3.61 -0.22 -11.33
N TRP A 95 4.63 -0.88 -11.88
CA TRP A 95 6.04 -0.56 -11.61
C TRP A 95 6.47 0.80 -12.19
N GLU A 96 6.07 1.12 -13.42
CA GLU A 96 6.37 2.42 -14.05
C GLU A 96 5.77 3.58 -13.25
N VAL A 97 4.52 3.44 -12.80
CA VAL A 97 3.88 4.42 -11.90
C VAL A 97 4.66 4.53 -10.59
N SER A 98 4.99 3.38 -9.97
CA SER A 98 5.74 3.35 -8.70
C SER A 98 7.09 4.05 -8.81
N ILE A 99 7.88 3.83 -9.87
CA ILE A 99 9.15 4.55 -10.07
C ILE A 99 8.91 6.03 -10.35
N SER A 100 7.88 6.39 -11.12
CA SER A 100 7.60 7.80 -11.44
C SER A 100 7.26 8.64 -10.21
N CYS A 101 6.72 8.00 -9.17
CA CYS A 101 6.47 8.62 -7.87
C CYS A 101 7.75 8.84 -7.05
N VAL A 102 8.83 8.11 -7.35
CA VAL A 102 10.15 8.23 -6.72
C VAL A 102 11.03 9.14 -7.57
N THR A 103 11.09 10.42 -7.24
CA THR A 103 12.08 11.33 -7.84
C THR A 103 13.48 10.83 -7.45
N VAL A 104 14.19 10.20 -8.38
CA VAL A 104 15.66 10.03 -8.32
C VAL A 104 16.36 11.34 -8.64
#